data_AF-A0A9D5JPZ1-F1
#
_entry.id   AF-A0A9D5JPZ1-F1
#
_cell.length_a   1.000
_cell.length_b   1.000
_cell.length_c   1.000
_cell.angle_alpha   90.00
_cell.angle_beta   90.00
_cell.angle_gamma   90.00
#
_symmetry.space_group_name_H-M   'P 1'
#
loop_
_entity.id
_entity.type
_entity.pdbx_description
1 polymer ?
#
loop_
_entity_poly.entity_id
_entity_poly.type
_entity_poly.pdbx_seq_one_letter_code
_entity_poly.pdbx_strand_id
1 'polypeptide(L)'
;MTWLFIDTSERLRTRLAVFPKTGRTRVRIKAGRVPLVATMAAFITPDECSALQGIAVVAGPGSFSAVRSGVLVANLLSRVYHVPIYDVPKEIADDLFAIRKGIREGTFRSKEYVAPVYDAEPNITCPR
;
A
#
# COMPACT_ATOMS: atom_id res chain seq x y z
N MET A 1 -9.07 1.78 -15.22
CA MET A 1 -7.65 1.80 -14.91
C MET A 1 -7.35 0.77 -13.84
N THR A 2 -6.16 0.16 -13.81
CA THR A 2 -5.81 -0.86 -12.82
C THR A 2 -4.88 -0.29 -11.76
N TRP A 3 -5.22 -0.44 -10.48
CA TRP A 3 -4.42 0.08 -9.36
C TRP A 3 -4.18 -0.98 -8.29
N LEU A 4 -3.05 -0.86 -7.62
CA LEU A 4 -2.70 -1.69 -6.46
C LEU A 4 -2.86 -0.86 -5.19
N PHE A 5 -3.54 -1.42 -4.19
CA PHE A 5 -3.66 -0.88 -2.85
C PHE A 5 -2.83 -1.71 -1.88
N ILE A 6 -2.05 -1.05 -1.03
CA ILE A 6 -1.18 -1.66 -0.02
C ILE A 6 -1.46 -1.01 1.33
N ASP A 7 -1.80 -1.83 2.33
CA ASP A 7 -1.98 -1.39 3.70
C ASP A 7 -1.33 -2.38 4.67
N THR A 8 -0.33 -1.88 5.37
CA THR A 8 0.40 -2.57 6.44
C THR A 8 0.40 -1.74 7.72
N SER A 9 -0.55 -0.79 7.86
CA SER A 9 -0.62 0.14 8.99
C SER A 9 -0.96 -0.54 10.31
N GLU A 10 -1.58 -1.72 10.26
CA GLU A 10 -1.89 -2.56 11.40
C GLU A 10 -0.81 -3.62 11.66
N ARG A 11 -0.51 -3.85 12.95
CA ARG A 11 0.46 -4.87 13.36
C ARG A 11 0.00 -6.24 12.91
N LEU A 12 0.94 -7.02 12.34
CA LEU A 12 0.72 -8.40 11.91
C LEU A 12 -0.43 -8.55 10.90
N ARG A 13 -0.79 -7.47 10.18
CA ARG A 13 -1.82 -7.51 9.16
C ARG A 13 -1.27 -6.89 7.89
N THR A 14 -1.46 -7.61 6.79
CA THR A 14 -1.21 -7.12 5.43
C THR A 14 -2.52 -7.17 4.68
N ARG A 15 -2.93 -6.02 4.16
CA ARG A 15 -4.07 -5.91 3.26
C ARG A 15 -3.58 -5.42 1.90
N LEU A 16 -3.97 -6.16 0.87
CA LEU A 16 -3.72 -5.83 -0.52
C LEU A 16 -5.06 -5.79 -1.24
N ALA A 17 -5.20 -4.89 -2.21
CA ALA A 17 -6.29 -4.96 -3.16
C ALA A 17 -5.84 -4.57 -4.56
N VAL A 18 -6.44 -5.18 -5.58
CA VAL A 18 -6.30 -4.75 -6.97
C VAL A 18 -7.64 -4.17 -7.41
N PHE A 19 -7.64 -2.90 -7.80
CA PHE A 19 -8.78 -2.22 -8.39
C PHE A 19 -8.68 -2.37 -9.91
N PRO A 20 -9.39 -3.31 -10.56
CA PRO A 20 -9.28 -3.47 -11.99
C PRO A 20 -9.99 -2.32 -12.74
N LYS A 21 -9.65 -2.17 -14.03
CA LYS A 21 -10.37 -1.25 -14.93
C LYS A 21 -11.86 -1.59 -15.01
N THR A 22 -12.18 -2.86 -15.11
CA THR A 22 -13.54 -3.41 -15.17
C THR A 22 -13.63 -4.60 -14.22
N GLY A 23 -14.83 -4.85 -13.68
CA GLY A 23 -15.07 -5.98 -12.78
C GLY A 23 -14.82 -5.69 -11.30
N ARG A 24 -14.69 -6.78 -10.54
CA ARG A 24 -14.67 -6.77 -9.06
C ARG A 24 -13.26 -6.55 -8.51
N THR A 25 -13.16 -5.76 -7.45
CA THR A 25 -11.94 -5.59 -6.67
C THR A 25 -11.51 -6.93 -6.09
N ARG A 26 -10.26 -7.34 -6.33
CA ARG A 26 -9.63 -8.47 -5.64
C ARG A 26 -9.04 -7.96 -4.34
N VAL A 27 -9.24 -8.69 -3.24
CA VAL A 27 -8.72 -8.32 -1.92
C VAL A 27 -8.02 -9.52 -1.30
N ARG A 28 -6.86 -9.28 -0.68
CA ARG A 28 -6.16 -10.25 0.15
C ARG A 28 -5.88 -9.63 1.51
N ILE A 29 -6.33 -10.32 2.57
CA ILE A 29 -5.95 -9.99 3.94
C ILE A 29 -5.18 -11.18 4.49
N LYS A 30 -4.00 -10.91 5.05
CA LYS A 30 -3.19 -11.92 5.74
C LYS A 30 -2.84 -11.42 7.13
N ALA A 31 -3.17 -12.24 8.12
CA ALA A 31 -2.75 -12.04 9.50
C ALA A 31 -1.47 -12.83 9.80
N GLY A 32 -0.69 -12.37 10.76
CA GLY A 32 0.55 -12.99 11.25
C GLY A 32 1.82 -12.36 10.69
N ARG A 33 2.97 -12.95 11.06
CA ARG A 33 4.30 -12.53 10.60
C ARG A 33 4.59 -13.14 9.22
N VAL A 34 3.86 -12.72 8.20
CA VAL A 34 4.13 -13.12 6.82
C VAL A 34 4.85 -11.97 6.11
N PRO A 35 5.97 -12.24 5.40
CA PRO A 35 6.62 -11.20 4.61
C PRO A 35 5.66 -10.60 3.58
N LEU A 36 5.62 -9.26 3.50
CA LEU A 36 4.79 -8.52 2.55
C LEU A 36 5.04 -8.98 1.12
N VAL A 37 6.31 -9.06 0.71
CA VAL A 37 6.71 -9.42 -0.65
C VAL A 37 6.21 -10.82 -1.04
N ALA A 38 6.29 -11.80 -0.13
CA ALA A 38 5.77 -13.14 -0.38
C ALA A 38 4.23 -13.15 -0.53
N THR A 39 3.54 -12.34 0.30
CA THR A 39 2.08 -12.17 0.19
C THR A 39 1.70 -11.52 -1.14
N MET A 40 2.48 -10.56 -1.61
CA MET A 40 2.28 -9.90 -2.90
C MET A 40 2.54 -10.84 -4.08
N ALA A 41 3.66 -11.58 -4.07
CA ALA A 41 3.97 -12.53 -5.13
C ALA A 41 2.91 -13.62 -5.30
N ALA A 42 2.23 -14.00 -4.22
CA ALA A 42 1.09 -14.94 -4.26
C ALA A 42 -0.24 -14.28 -4.68
N PHE A 43 -0.31 -12.94 -4.78
CA PHE A 43 -1.53 -12.18 -5.00
C PHE A 43 -1.58 -11.42 -6.33
N ILE A 44 -0.44 -10.95 -6.85
CA ILE A 44 -0.33 -10.19 -8.10
C ILE A 44 0.86 -10.71 -8.91
N THR A 45 0.66 -10.93 -10.21
CA THR A 45 1.73 -11.41 -11.10
C THR A 45 2.61 -10.27 -11.62
N PRO A 46 3.83 -10.55 -12.13
CA PRO A 46 4.66 -9.53 -12.78
C PRO A 46 3.98 -8.83 -13.96
N ASP A 47 3.19 -9.56 -14.75
CA ASP A 47 2.42 -8.99 -15.88
C ASP A 47 1.33 -8.04 -15.37
N GLU A 48 0.62 -8.42 -14.29
CA GLU A 48 -0.36 -7.56 -13.65
C GLU A 48 0.28 -6.29 -13.06
N CYS A 49 1.47 -6.41 -12.46
CA CYS A 49 2.25 -5.26 -11.99
C CYS A 49 2.64 -4.31 -13.14
N SER A 50 3.04 -4.86 -14.29
CA SER A 50 3.41 -4.07 -15.47
C SER A 50 2.22 -3.32 -16.08
N ALA A 51 0.99 -3.79 -15.84
CA ALA A 51 -0.25 -3.16 -16.28
C ALA A 51 -0.84 -2.17 -15.27
N LEU A 52 -0.17 -1.93 -14.14
CA LEU A 52 -0.62 -0.95 -13.15
C LEU A 52 -0.60 0.46 -13.73
N GLN A 53 -1.51 1.29 -13.24
CA GLN A 53 -1.60 2.72 -13.57
C GLN A 53 -1.45 3.60 -12.33
N GLY A 54 -1.19 2.98 -11.19
CA GLY A 54 -0.86 3.66 -9.96
C GLY A 54 -0.91 2.73 -8.75
N ILE A 55 -0.34 3.22 -7.65
CA ILE A 55 -0.24 2.50 -6.39
C ILE A 55 -0.81 3.39 -5.30
N ALA A 56 -1.77 2.88 -4.54
CA ALA A 56 -2.31 3.52 -3.36
C ALA A 56 -1.74 2.85 -2.12
N VAL A 57 -1.21 3.63 -1.18
CA VAL A 57 -0.60 3.10 0.03
C VAL A 57 -1.10 3.85 1.25
N VAL A 58 -1.39 3.12 2.33
CA VAL A 58 -1.63 3.73 3.64
C VAL A 58 -0.29 4.02 4.29
N ALA A 59 0.07 5.30 4.38
CA ALA A 59 1.36 5.73 4.91
C ALA A 59 1.41 5.75 6.44
N GLY A 60 0.30 5.51 7.15
CA GLY A 60 0.21 5.55 8.60
C GLY A 60 -0.92 6.47 9.09
N PRO A 61 -1.01 6.74 10.41
CA PRO A 61 -0.08 6.31 11.46
C PRO A 61 -0.13 4.80 11.73
N GLY A 62 1.00 4.18 12.03
CA GLY A 62 1.06 2.77 12.40
C GLY A 62 2.45 2.31 12.82
N SER A 63 2.57 1.02 13.16
CA SER A 63 3.81 0.53 13.73
C SER A 63 5.00 0.72 12.79
N PHE A 64 6.12 1.18 13.36
CA PHE A 64 7.35 1.52 12.64
C PHE A 64 7.75 0.50 11.57
N SER A 65 7.91 -0.77 11.93
CA SER A 65 8.36 -1.81 10.99
C SER A 65 7.32 -2.11 9.91
N ALA A 66 6.03 -2.08 10.26
CA ALA A 66 4.97 -2.49 9.34
C ALA A 66 4.72 -1.41 8.28
N VAL A 67 4.55 -0.15 8.69
CA VAL A 67 4.33 0.98 7.77
C VAL A 67 5.53 1.18 6.85
N ARG A 68 6.76 1.12 7.40
CA ARG A 68 7.99 1.20 6.57
C ARG A 68 8.02 0.17 5.46
N SER A 69 7.65 -1.07 5.76
CA SER A 69 7.68 -2.15 4.77
C SER A 69 6.68 -1.89 3.64
N GLY A 70 5.44 -1.51 3.96
CA GLY A 70 4.42 -1.19 2.96
C GLY A 70 4.79 -0.01 2.09
N VAL A 71 5.22 1.09 2.72
CA VAL A 71 5.61 2.34 2.03
C VAL A 71 6.87 2.14 1.19
N LEU A 72 7.87 1.40 1.67
CA LEU A 72 9.07 1.07 0.90
C LEU A 72 8.72 0.32 -0.38
N VAL A 73 7.90 -0.74 -0.26
CA VAL A 73 7.49 -1.54 -1.43
C VAL A 73 6.64 -0.72 -2.39
N ALA A 74 5.73 0.12 -1.90
CA ALA A 74 4.92 0.99 -2.74
C ALA A 74 5.78 1.98 -3.54
N ASN A 75 6.72 2.67 -2.89
CA ASN A 75 7.65 3.58 -3.57
C ASN A 75 8.54 2.85 -4.58
N LEU A 76 9.07 1.67 -4.23
CA LEU A 76 9.88 0.85 -5.13
C LEU A 76 9.10 0.49 -6.40
N LEU A 77 7.88 -0.05 -6.25
CA LEU A 77 7.06 -0.44 -7.38
C LEU A 77 6.63 0.76 -8.22
N SER A 78 6.30 1.89 -7.59
CA SER A 78 5.99 3.13 -8.29
C SER A 78 7.16 3.57 -9.18
N ARG A 79 8.39 3.48 -8.65
CA ARG A 79 9.61 3.84 -9.38
C ARG A 79 9.93 2.86 -10.51
N VAL A 80 9.85 1.56 -10.25
CA VAL A 80 10.17 0.49 -11.23
C VAL A 80 9.18 0.49 -12.39
N TYR A 81 7.88 0.65 -12.11
CA TYR A 81 6.84 0.63 -13.14
C TYR A 81 6.47 2.00 -13.68
N HIS A 82 7.13 3.07 -13.20
CA HIS A 82 6.87 4.45 -13.61
C HIS A 82 5.40 4.87 -13.46
N VAL A 83 4.76 4.43 -12.38
CA VAL A 83 3.34 4.71 -12.09
C VAL A 83 3.21 5.66 -10.90
N PRO A 84 2.18 6.53 -10.86
CA PRO A 84 1.97 7.44 -9.73
C PRO A 84 1.68 6.69 -8.43
N ILE A 85 2.16 7.24 -7.31
CA ILE A 85 1.83 6.76 -5.97
C ILE A 85 0.88 7.73 -5.27
N TYR A 86 -0.09 7.20 -4.53
CA TYR A 86 -1.11 7.92 -3.80
C TYR A 86 -1.05 7.57 -2.32
N ASP A 87 -1.04 8.59 -1.48
CA ASP A 87 -1.09 8.45 -0.02
C ASP A 87 -2.55 8.42 0.44
N VAL A 88 -2.94 7.30 1.04
CA VAL A 88 -4.30 7.04 1.51
C VAL A 88 -4.36 7.25 3.02
N PRO A 89 -5.23 8.15 3.52
CA PRO A 89 -5.46 8.31 4.95
C PRO A 89 -5.93 7.00 5.59
N LYS A 90 -5.40 6.68 6.77
CA LYS A 90 -5.73 5.43 7.47
C LYS A 90 -7.21 5.33 7.82
N GLU A 91 -7.86 6.47 8.08
CA GLU A 91 -9.26 6.59 8.49
C GLU A 91 -10.22 6.05 7.43
N ILE A 92 -9.80 6.05 6.16
CA ILE A 92 -10.59 5.54 5.03
C ILE A 92 -10.05 4.23 4.47
N ALA A 93 -8.99 3.65 5.07
CA ALA A 93 -8.31 2.46 4.57
C ALA A 93 -9.25 1.24 4.41
N ASP A 94 -10.30 1.18 5.23
CA ASP A 94 -11.32 0.14 5.19
C ASP A 94 -12.34 0.31 4.05
N ASP A 95 -12.52 1.53 3.56
CA ASP A 95 -13.44 1.83 2.46
C ASP A 95 -12.72 1.83 1.11
N LEU A 96 -12.50 0.63 0.59
CA LEU A 96 -11.91 0.41 -0.74
C LEU A 96 -12.72 1.08 -1.87
N PHE A 97 -14.03 1.30 -1.68
CA PHE A 97 -14.85 1.98 -2.67
C PHE A 97 -14.55 3.49 -2.68
N ALA A 98 -14.51 4.12 -1.51
CA ALA A 98 -14.11 5.52 -1.37
C ALA A 98 -12.69 5.77 -1.90
N ILE A 99 -11.75 4.87 -1.62
CA ILE A 99 -10.37 4.96 -2.15
C ILE A 99 -10.38 4.91 -3.68
N ARG A 100 -11.02 3.89 -4.27
CA ARG A 100 -11.11 3.74 -5.72
C ARG A 100 -11.78 4.96 -6.37
N LYS A 101 -12.83 5.48 -5.75
CA LYS A 101 -13.55 6.67 -6.20
C LYS A 101 -12.64 7.91 -6.15
N GLY A 102 -11.98 8.15 -5.02
CA GLY A 102 -11.08 9.31 -4.86
C GLY A 102 -9.87 9.28 -5.79
N ILE A 103 -9.34 8.10 -6.14
CA ILE A 103 -8.26 8.00 -7.14
C ILE A 103 -8.80 8.36 -8.53
N ARG A 104 -10.00 7.90 -8.88
CA ARG A 104 -10.63 8.18 -10.18
C ARG A 104 -11.03 9.64 -10.36
N GLU A 105 -11.51 10.26 -9.29
CA GLU A 105 -12.00 11.64 -9.30
C GLU A 105 -10.88 12.67 -9.06
N GLY A 106 -9.65 12.21 -8.78
CA GLY A 106 -8.51 13.09 -8.54
C GLY A 106 -8.49 13.73 -7.15
N THR A 107 -9.30 13.23 -6.21
CA THR A 107 -9.30 13.65 -4.81
C THR A 107 -7.96 13.36 -4.15
N PHE A 108 -7.34 12.22 -4.46
CA PHE A 108 -5.96 11.95 -4.08
C PHE A 108 -5.01 12.51 -5.12
N ARG A 109 -4.10 13.38 -4.67
CA ARG A 109 -2.99 13.85 -5.52
C ARG A 109 -1.90 12.80 -5.56
N SER A 110 -1.38 12.53 -6.74
CA SER A 110 -0.18 11.73 -6.89
C SER A 110 1.00 12.45 -6.22
N LYS A 111 1.91 11.64 -5.67
CA LYS A 111 3.17 12.11 -5.09
C LYS A 111 4.33 11.46 -5.85
N GLU A 112 5.50 12.08 -5.80
CA GLU A 112 6.74 11.46 -6.28
C GLU A 112 7.29 10.44 -5.27
N TYR A 113 7.05 10.71 -3.98
CA TYR A 113 7.48 9.89 -2.87
C TYR A 113 6.45 9.96 -1.74
N VAL A 114 6.23 8.82 -1.07
CA VAL A 114 5.42 8.74 0.15
C VAL A 114 6.34 8.42 1.33
N ALA A 115 6.36 9.28 2.34
CA ALA A 115 7.07 9.03 3.59
C ALA A 115 6.17 8.27 4.58
N PRO A 116 6.70 7.28 5.32
CA PRO A 116 5.92 6.59 6.33
C PRO A 116 5.70 7.45 7.58
N VAL A 117 4.51 7.34 8.19
CA VAL A 117 4.06 8.02 9.40
C VAL A 117 3.92 6.99 10.52
N TYR A 118 4.68 7.16 11.60
CA TYR A 118 4.69 6.22 12.72
C TYR A 118 3.69 6.61 13.80
N ASP A 119 3.17 5.62 14.52
CA ASP A 119 2.32 5.81 15.70
C ASP A 119 3.11 6.10 16.98
N ALA A 120 4.42 5.88 16.95
CA ALA A 120 5.34 6.15 18.05
C ALA A 120 6.75 6.44 17.53
N GLU A 121 7.57 7.06 18.36
CA GLU A 121 8.99 7.21 18.08
C GLU A 121 9.70 5.85 18.00
N PRO A 122 10.78 5.73 17.22
CA PRO A 122 11.54 4.49 17.14
C PRO A 122 12.16 4.15 18.48
N ASN A 123 11.90 2.94 19.00
CA ASN A 123 12.57 2.46 20.20
C ASN A 123 13.98 1.93 19.85
N ILE A 124 14.95 2.83 19.79
CA ILE A 124 16.36 2.50 19.52
C ILE A 124 17.01 2.07 20.84
N THR A 125 17.20 0.77 21.03
CA THR A 125 18.05 0.25 22.11
C THR A 125 19.51 0.48 21.74
N CYS A 126 20.19 1.40 22.43
CA CYS A 126 21.63 1.54 22.30
C CYS A 126 22.32 0.26 22.83
N PRO A 127 23.32 -0.28 22.12
CA PRO A 127 24.13 -1.36 22.65
C PRO A 127 24.80 -0.91 23.96
N ARG A 128 24.83 -1.80 24.95
CA ARG A 128 25.57 -1.59 26.21
C ARG A 128 27.06 -1.85 26.02
#